data_AF-J3I667-F1
#
_entry.id   AF-J3I667-F1
#
_cell.length_a   1.000
_cell.length_b   1.000
_cell.length_c   1.000
_cell.angle_alpha   90.00
_cell.angle_beta   90.00
_cell.angle_gamma   90.00
#
_symmetry.space_group_name_H-M   'P 1'
#
loop_
_entity.id
_entity.type
_entity.pdbx_description
1 polymer ?
#
loop_
_entity_poly.entity_id
_entity_poly.type
_entity_poly.pdbx_seq_one_letter_code
_entity_poly.pdbx_strand_id
1 'polypeptide(L)'
;MQVLNDLRIVDAPGSPLIGESCAPWISDLAGAIFGAYNSNTGERLIQEFFLLISKKNAKSTIAAAIMLTVLIRNWRQSAEFIILAPTIEVANNAYAPARDMVKHDEELSALLHVQDHVRTITHRESGATLKVVAADQNTVGGKKAAVVLVDELHLFGKNPHAANMLREATGGLASRPEGFVIYLTTQSDQPPAGVFREKLQYARGVRDGTIVDPNFLPVIYEFPKKILEADDHRKSENFYITNPNMGYSVSEKFLIREMKKAEEAGEAEVLGFMSKHLNVEIGLALRSDRWAGADYYLELRDSCNPNHLVASGWIAVPAEVTLDEAQAAKVFYAAGAWHQVKVAA
;
A
#
# COMPACT_ATOMS: atom_id res chain seq x y z
N MET A 1 0.53 24.00 -4.93
CA MET A 1 1.96 23.60 -4.92
C MET A 1 2.81 24.40 -3.94
N GLN A 2 2.75 25.74 -3.92
CA GLN A 2 3.59 26.57 -3.02
C GLN A 2 3.65 26.05 -1.56
N VAL A 3 2.51 25.86 -0.90
CA VAL A 3 2.48 25.33 0.49
C VAL A 3 3.26 24.04 0.64
N LEU A 4 3.08 23.06 -0.24
CA LEU A 4 3.82 21.79 -0.19
C LEU A 4 5.33 22.02 -0.36
N ASN A 5 5.70 22.85 -1.33
CA ASN A 5 7.10 23.10 -1.68
C ASN A 5 7.85 23.80 -0.54
N ASP A 6 7.18 24.66 0.21
CA ASP A 6 7.75 25.44 1.31
C ASP A 6 7.83 24.63 2.63
N LEU A 7 7.26 23.42 2.69
CA LEU A 7 7.46 22.52 3.83
C LEU A 7 8.90 21.99 3.86
N ARG A 8 9.45 21.81 5.06
CA ARG A 8 10.82 21.32 5.28
C ARG A 8 10.89 19.84 5.57
N ILE A 9 11.91 19.17 5.05
CA ILE A 9 12.29 17.80 5.46
C ILE A 9 13.17 17.93 6.71
N VAL A 10 12.54 18.06 7.87
CA VAL A 10 13.23 18.48 9.12
C VAL A 10 14.36 17.52 9.52
N ASP A 11 14.18 16.22 9.32
CA ASP A 11 15.16 15.17 9.65
C ASP A 11 16.30 15.04 8.64
N ALA A 12 16.25 15.74 7.50
CA ALA A 12 17.35 15.78 6.55
C ALA A 12 18.40 16.85 6.93
N PRO A 13 19.70 16.64 6.60
CA PRO A 13 20.75 17.63 6.86
C PRO A 13 20.42 19.00 6.26
N GLY A 14 20.45 20.03 7.11
CA GLY A 14 20.11 21.41 6.70
C GLY A 14 18.61 21.68 6.55
N SER A 15 17.75 20.69 6.84
CA SER A 15 16.29 20.79 6.82
C SER A 15 15.75 21.48 5.55
N PRO A 16 16.12 20.99 4.36
CA PRO A 16 15.82 21.67 3.10
C PRO A 16 14.32 21.67 2.78
N LEU A 17 13.93 22.55 1.86
CA LEU A 17 12.57 22.62 1.34
C LEU A 17 12.26 21.41 0.45
N ILE A 18 11.03 20.92 0.52
CA ILE A 18 10.54 19.84 -0.36
C ILE A 18 10.66 20.26 -1.83
N GLY A 19 10.33 21.51 -2.16
CA GLY A 19 10.39 22.02 -3.53
C GLY A 19 11.80 22.01 -4.15
N GLU A 20 12.85 21.95 -3.33
CA GLU A 20 14.25 22.03 -3.78
C GLU A 20 14.97 20.67 -3.74
N SER A 21 14.49 19.73 -2.91
CA SER A 21 15.22 18.50 -2.55
C SER A 21 14.51 17.20 -2.89
N CYS A 22 13.34 17.28 -3.52
CA CYS A 22 12.56 16.11 -3.93
C CYS A 22 12.69 15.83 -5.43
N ALA A 23 12.67 14.55 -5.80
CA ALA A 23 12.62 14.16 -7.21
C ALA A 23 11.30 14.59 -7.88
N PRO A 24 11.28 14.82 -9.20
CA PRO A 24 10.13 15.38 -9.92
C PRO A 24 8.81 14.63 -9.71
N TRP A 25 8.86 13.29 -9.57
CA TRP A 25 7.67 12.46 -9.39
C TRP A 25 6.84 12.83 -8.15
N ILE A 26 7.47 13.43 -7.13
CA ILE A 26 6.82 13.90 -5.90
C ILE A 26 5.90 15.08 -6.23
N SER A 27 6.41 16.03 -7.01
CA SER A 27 5.65 17.17 -7.50
C SER A 27 4.54 16.73 -8.47
N ASP A 28 4.80 15.73 -9.32
CA ASP A 28 3.79 15.18 -10.24
C ASP A 28 2.63 14.51 -9.47
N LEU A 29 2.95 13.67 -8.48
CA LEU A 29 1.95 13.03 -7.62
C LEU A 29 1.12 14.07 -6.86
N ALA A 30 1.78 15.03 -6.21
CA ALA A 30 1.10 16.08 -5.49
C ALA A 30 0.28 16.98 -6.43
N GLY A 31 0.77 17.25 -7.64
CA GLY A 31 0.05 17.96 -8.68
C GLY A 31 -1.23 17.24 -9.10
N ALA A 32 -1.17 15.91 -9.28
CA ALA A 32 -2.36 15.10 -9.54
C ALA A 32 -3.35 15.14 -8.36
N ILE A 33 -2.84 14.97 -7.12
CA ILE A 33 -3.68 15.00 -5.91
C ILE A 33 -4.33 16.35 -5.72
N PHE A 34 -3.61 17.47 -5.89
CA PHE A 34 -4.15 18.80 -5.67
C PHE A 34 -4.85 19.40 -6.88
N GLY A 35 -4.67 18.83 -8.09
CA GLY A 35 -5.26 19.33 -9.33
C GLY A 35 -6.51 18.58 -9.79
N ALA A 36 -6.75 17.35 -9.32
CA ALA A 36 -7.85 16.50 -9.79
C ALA A 36 -9.20 16.83 -9.11
N TYR A 37 -9.68 18.06 -9.27
CA TYR A 37 -11.00 18.49 -8.78
C TYR A 37 -11.56 19.67 -9.59
N ASN A 38 -12.88 19.82 -9.57
CA ASN A 38 -13.57 20.98 -10.09
C ASN A 38 -13.37 22.16 -9.11
N SER A 39 -12.67 23.20 -9.55
CA SER A 39 -12.35 24.36 -8.71
C SER A 39 -13.57 25.16 -8.24
N ASN A 40 -14.70 25.06 -8.95
CA ASN A 40 -15.92 25.80 -8.62
C ASN A 40 -16.79 25.04 -7.62
N THR A 41 -16.88 23.71 -7.75
CA THR A 41 -17.76 22.88 -6.90
C THR A 41 -17.02 22.18 -5.75
N GLY A 42 -15.70 22.07 -5.84
CA GLY A 42 -14.88 21.28 -4.92
C GLY A 42 -14.92 19.77 -5.19
N GLU A 43 -15.72 19.32 -6.16
CA GLU A 43 -15.90 17.90 -6.47
C GLU A 43 -14.64 17.30 -7.08
N ARG A 44 -14.19 16.16 -6.53
CA ARG A 44 -13.01 15.45 -7.01
C ARG A 44 -13.29 14.76 -8.34
N LEU A 45 -12.34 14.90 -9.26
CA LEU A 45 -12.26 14.06 -10.46
C LEU A 45 -11.56 12.73 -10.14
N ILE A 46 -10.70 12.71 -9.12
CA ILE A 46 -10.03 11.50 -8.63
C ILE A 46 -10.19 11.46 -7.11
N GLN A 47 -10.80 10.39 -6.61
CA GLN A 47 -11.11 10.17 -5.19
C GLN A 47 -10.20 9.12 -4.56
N GLU A 48 -9.61 8.21 -5.33
CA GLU A 48 -8.72 7.18 -4.82
C GLU A 48 -7.37 7.25 -5.53
N PHE A 49 -6.29 7.30 -4.74
CA PHE A 49 -4.92 7.28 -5.21
C PHE A 49 -4.23 6.04 -4.65
N PHE A 50 -3.62 5.22 -5.50
CA PHE A 50 -2.86 4.06 -5.07
C PHE A 50 -1.40 4.24 -5.46
N LEU A 51 -0.53 4.41 -4.45
CA LEU A 51 0.91 4.52 -4.63
C LEU A 51 1.61 3.26 -4.12
N LEU A 52 2.13 2.47 -5.07
CA LEU A 52 3.04 1.36 -4.80
C LEU A 52 4.46 1.76 -5.16
N ILE A 53 5.36 1.79 -4.19
CA ILE A 53 6.75 2.26 -4.36
C ILE A 53 7.71 1.51 -3.44
N SER A 54 8.97 1.30 -3.88
CA SER A 54 10.02 0.66 -3.07
C SER A 54 10.34 1.41 -1.77
N LYS A 55 10.85 0.70 -0.76
CA LYS A 55 11.29 1.31 0.50
C LYS A 55 12.38 2.35 0.27
N LYS A 56 12.46 3.32 1.20
CA LYS A 56 13.42 4.44 1.20
C LYS A 56 13.22 5.49 0.11
N ASN A 57 12.15 5.44 -0.69
CA ASN A 57 11.78 6.50 -1.65
C ASN A 57 10.99 7.66 -1.00
N ALA A 58 11.29 8.03 0.26
CA ALA A 58 10.64 9.13 0.99
C ALA A 58 9.09 9.05 1.13
N LYS A 59 8.51 7.88 0.88
CA LYS A 59 7.07 7.59 0.87
C LYS A 59 6.30 8.25 2.03
N SER A 60 6.70 7.99 3.28
CA SER A 60 6.00 8.49 4.47
C SER A 60 6.20 9.99 4.69
N THR A 61 7.38 10.54 4.37
CA THR A 61 7.64 11.99 4.42
C THR A 61 6.76 12.75 3.41
N ILE A 62 6.61 12.22 2.20
CA ILE A 62 5.76 12.80 1.16
C ILE A 62 4.29 12.75 1.58
N ALA A 63 3.84 11.60 2.10
CA ALA A 63 2.48 11.46 2.59
C ALA A 63 2.18 12.43 3.75
N ALA A 64 3.15 12.63 4.66
CA ALA A 64 3.07 13.62 5.72
C ALA A 64 2.88 15.04 5.17
N ALA A 65 3.71 15.43 4.19
CA ALA A 65 3.65 16.74 3.55
C ALA A 65 2.33 16.97 2.80
N ILE A 66 1.84 15.95 2.09
CA ILE A 66 0.55 15.99 1.40
C ILE A 66 -0.58 16.19 2.41
N MET A 67 -0.65 15.36 3.45
CA MET A 67 -1.71 15.43 4.47
C MET A 67 -1.69 16.78 5.23
N LEU A 68 -0.50 17.30 5.53
CA LEU A 68 -0.34 18.61 6.15
C LEU A 68 -0.79 19.74 5.21
N THR A 69 -0.44 19.66 3.93
CA THR A 69 -0.87 20.63 2.91
C THR A 69 -2.40 20.63 2.76
N VAL A 70 -3.04 19.45 2.77
CA VAL A 70 -4.52 19.35 2.77
C VAL A 70 -5.10 20.03 4.01
N LEU A 71 -4.54 19.78 5.20
CA LEU A 71 -5.01 20.39 6.44
C LEU A 71 -4.94 21.92 6.38
N ILE A 72 -3.84 22.48 5.86
CA ILE A 72 -3.64 23.93 5.71
C ILE A 72 -4.58 24.53 4.66
N ARG A 73 -4.78 23.84 3.54
CA ARG A 73 -5.52 24.37 2.37
C ARG A 73 -7.01 24.06 2.36
N ASN A 74 -7.45 23.25 3.31
CA ASN A 74 -8.84 22.86 3.49
C ASN A 74 -9.73 24.07 3.78
N TRP A 75 -10.91 24.10 3.16
CA TRP A 75 -11.95 25.12 3.40
C TRP A 75 -13.08 24.63 4.33
N ARG A 76 -13.18 23.31 4.58
CA ARG A 76 -14.24 22.73 5.41
C ARG A 76 -13.93 22.95 6.90
N GLN A 77 -14.89 23.53 7.60
CA GLN A 77 -14.84 23.69 9.05
C GLN A 77 -14.96 22.33 9.76
N SER A 78 -14.15 22.13 10.79
CA SER A 78 -14.10 20.92 11.60
C SER A 78 -13.93 19.63 10.77
N ALA A 79 -13.21 19.71 9.65
CA ALA A 79 -12.90 18.54 8.83
C ALA A 79 -12.02 17.56 9.60
N GLU A 80 -12.24 16.27 9.36
CA GLU A 80 -11.43 15.21 9.95
C GLU A 80 -10.57 14.56 8.86
N PHE A 81 -9.25 14.58 9.05
CA PHE A 81 -8.27 13.88 8.23
C PHE A 81 -7.61 12.81 9.08
N ILE A 82 -7.43 11.62 8.52
CA ILE A 82 -6.91 10.47 9.27
C ILE A 82 -5.71 9.83 8.59
N ILE A 83 -4.75 9.43 9.41
CA ILE A 83 -3.68 8.51 9.05
C ILE A 83 -4.05 7.16 9.64
N LEU A 84 -4.52 6.24 8.80
CA LEU A 84 -4.85 4.87 9.14
C LEU A 84 -3.67 3.96 8.84
N ALA A 85 -3.17 3.25 9.85
CA ALA A 85 -2.10 2.28 9.68
C ALA A 85 -2.36 1.04 10.55
N PRO A 86 -1.67 -0.09 10.30
CA PRO A 86 -1.88 -1.33 11.06
C PRO A 86 -1.61 -1.17 12.56
N THR A 87 -0.64 -0.32 12.91
CA THR A 87 -0.29 0.00 14.30
C THR A 87 -0.01 1.49 14.45
N ILE A 88 -0.07 1.99 15.70
CA ILE A 88 0.30 3.37 16.04
C ILE A 88 1.77 3.65 15.65
N GLU A 89 2.65 2.67 15.81
CA GLU A 89 4.06 2.79 15.45
C GLU A 89 4.23 3.05 13.95
N VAL A 90 3.54 2.29 13.09
CA VAL A 90 3.58 2.50 11.65
C VAL A 90 2.98 3.86 11.29
N ALA A 91 1.87 4.26 11.89
CA ALA A 91 1.27 5.57 11.65
C ALA A 91 2.21 6.75 12.00
N ASN A 92 3.11 6.57 12.98
CA ASN A 92 4.08 7.61 13.32
C ASN A 92 5.07 7.89 12.19
N ASN A 93 5.28 6.96 11.25
CA ASN A 93 6.15 7.20 10.08
C ASN A 93 5.66 8.36 9.21
N ALA A 94 4.34 8.59 9.15
CA ALA A 94 3.75 9.73 8.45
C ALA A 94 3.37 10.88 9.40
N TYR A 95 2.95 10.58 10.63
CA TYR A 95 2.58 11.63 11.59
C TYR A 95 3.77 12.43 12.12
N ALA A 96 4.88 11.77 12.46
CA ALA A 96 6.04 12.45 13.05
C ALA A 96 6.67 13.48 12.08
N PRO A 97 6.87 13.20 10.79
CA PRO A 97 7.34 14.23 9.86
C PRO A 97 6.37 15.43 9.74
N ALA A 98 5.06 15.20 9.70
CA ALA A 98 4.07 16.29 9.65
C ALA A 98 4.14 17.15 10.93
N ARG A 99 4.24 16.50 12.09
CA ARG A 99 4.43 17.19 13.37
C ARG A 99 5.69 18.04 13.37
N ASP A 100 6.80 17.47 12.91
CA ASP A 100 8.11 18.12 12.95
C ASP A 100 8.15 19.31 11.99
N MET A 101 7.53 19.19 10.80
CA MET A 101 7.29 20.31 9.88
C MET A 101 6.59 21.48 10.57
N VAL A 102 5.52 21.22 11.32
CA VAL A 102 4.78 22.27 12.05
C VAL A 102 5.65 22.89 13.14
N LYS A 103 6.31 22.08 13.97
CA LYS A 103 7.11 22.58 15.10
C LYS A 103 8.35 23.37 14.67
N HIS A 104 8.86 23.10 13.47
CA HIS A 104 10.06 23.77 12.96
C HIS A 104 9.77 25.14 12.37
N ASP A 105 8.51 25.45 12.03
CA ASP A 105 8.11 26.68 11.37
C ASP A 105 7.18 27.51 12.29
N GLU A 106 7.55 28.76 12.55
CA GLU A 106 6.82 29.64 13.47
C GLU A 106 5.41 30.00 12.96
N GLU A 107 5.26 30.17 11.64
CA GLU A 107 3.97 30.48 11.01
C GLU A 107 3.05 29.26 11.09
N LEU A 108 3.57 28.07 10.77
CA LEU A 108 2.81 26.83 10.93
C LEU A 108 2.46 26.57 12.40
N SER A 109 3.35 26.84 13.36
CA SER A 109 3.07 26.70 14.80
C SER A 109 2.01 27.69 15.29
N ALA A 110 1.94 28.87 14.70
CA ALA A 110 0.88 29.83 14.96
C ALA A 110 -0.47 29.35 14.40
N LEU A 111 -0.49 28.77 13.20
CA LEU A 111 -1.72 28.30 12.53
C LEU A 111 -2.23 26.94 13.05
N LEU A 112 -1.32 26.06 13.45
CA LEU A 112 -1.57 24.65 13.75
C LEU A 112 -1.16 24.33 15.19
N HIS A 113 -2.00 23.56 15.87
CA HIS A 113 -1.76 23.09 17.22
C HIS A 113 -1.43 21.60 17.21
N VAL A 114 -0.17 21.27 17.52
CA VAL A 114 0.25 19.88 17.71
C VAL A 114 -0.10 19.39 19.11
N GLN A 115 -0.81 18.27 19.19
CA GLN A 115 -1.16 17.58 20.42
C GLN A 115 -0.51 16.18 20.43
N ASP A 116 0.73 16.09 20.93
CA ASP A 116 1.53 14.85 20.88
C ASP A 116 0.88 13.65 21.57
N HIS A 117 0.28 13.86 22.74
CA HIS A 117 -0.31 12.80 23.57
C HIS A 117 -1.44 12.04 22.86
N VAL A 118 -2.22 12.73 22.02
CA VAL A 118 -3.32 12.15 21.21
C VAL A 118 -2.97 12.05 19.72
N ARG A 119 -1.72 12.36 19.34
CA ARG A 119 -1.23 12.31 17.94
C ARG A 119 -2.18 12.99 16.96
N THR A 120 -2.50 14.25 17.27
CA THR A 120 -3.41 15.09 16.48
C THR A 120 -2.77 16.44 16.19
N ILE A 121 -2.91 16.93 14.95
CA ILE A 121 -2.60 18.31 14.56
C ILE A 121 -3.92 19.00 14.25
N THR A 122 -4.20 20.12 14.91
CA THR A 122 -5.45 20.87 14.78
C THR A 122 -5.20 22.21 14.11
N HIS A 123 -5.91 22.52 13.03
CA HIS A 123 -5.93 23.85 12.44
C HIS A 123 -6.74 24.79 13.33
N ARG A 124 -6.11 25.85 13.85
CA ARG A 124 -6.73 26.70 14.89
C ARG A 124 -7.95 27.46 14.40
N GLU A 125 -7.92 27.95 13.15
CA GLU A 125 -9.03 28.75 12.62
C GLU A 125 -10.22 27.89 12.18
N SER A 126 -9.99 26.84 11.40
CA SER A 126 -11.06 25.99 10.88
C SER A 126 -11.52 24.90 11.84
N GLY A 127 -10.76 24.60 12.89
CA GLY A 127 -11.00 23.45 13.77
C GLY A 127 -10.77 22.09 13.11
N ALA A 128 -10.26 22.04 11.87
CA ALA A 128 -9.96 20.79 11.19
C ALA A 128 -8.81 20.05 11.86
N THR A 129 -8.80 18.72 11.78
CA THR A 129 -7.83 17.86 12.48
C THR A 129 -7.18 16.86 11.54
N LEU A 130 -5.89 16.60 11.74
CA LEU A 130 -5.16 15.45 11.21
C LEU A 130 -4.78 14.54 12.38
N LYS A 131 -5.33 13.32 12.43
CA LYS A 131 -5.11 12.40 13.56
C LYS A 131 -4.70 11.00 13.15
N VAL A 132 -3.92 10.36 14.00
CA VAL A 132 -3.54 8.94 13.85
C VAL A 132 -4.69 8.04 14.30
N VAL A 133 -4.97 7.02 13.50
CA VAL A 133 -5.92 5.95 13.80
C VAL A 133 -5.21 4.62 13.58
N ALA A 134 -5.10 3.81 14.63
CA ALA A 134 -4.64 2.44 14.48
C ALA A 134 -5.79 1.56 13.97
N ALA A 135 -5.43 0.52 13.23
CA ALA A 135 -6.35 -0.46 12.68
C ALA A 135 -6.91 -1.40 13.77
N ASP A 136 -7.83 -0.91 14.61
CA ASP A 136 -8.63 -1.73 15.53
C ASP A 136 -10.13 -1.55 15.24
N GLN A 137 -10.91 -2.64 15.28
CA GLN A 137 -12.34 -2.66 14.95
C GLN A 137 -13.14 -1.64 15.76
N ASN A 138 -12.77 -1.44 17.04
CA ASN A 138 -13.46 -0.49 17.92
C ASN A 138 -13.16 0.97 17.59
N THR A 139 -12.10 1.24 16.84
CA THR A 139 -11.57 2.61 16.65
C THR A 139 -11.93 3.23 15.31
N VAL A 140 -12.39 2.45 14.34
CA VAL A 140 -12.66 2.93 12.97
C VAL A 140 -14.16 3.17 12.71
N GLY A 141 -15.04 2.49 13.47
CA GLY A 141 -16.49 2.63 13.35
C GLY A 141 -16.98 4.08 13.51
N GLY A 142 -17.82 4.52 12.57
CA GLY A 142 -18.54 5.80 12.64
C GLY A 142 -17.71 7.04 12.30
N LYS A 143 -16.44 6.88 11.89
CA LYS A 143 -15.61 8.01 11.46
C LYS A 143 -16.10 8.58 10.14
N LYS A 144 -16.23 9.90 10.10
CA LYS A 144 -16.62 10.64 8.90
C LYS A 144 -15.44 11.48 8.41
N ALA A 145 -14.35 10.81 8.02
CA ALA A 145 -13.16 11.49 7.53
C ALA A 145 -13.40 12.08 6.14
N ALA A 146 -12.82 13.26 5.89
CA ALA A 146 -12.76 13.90 4.59
C ALA A 146 -11.61 13.37 3.75
N VAL A 147 -10.43 13.17 4.36
CA VAL A 147 -9.28 12.57 3.69
C VAL A 147 -8.70 11.47 4.55
N VAL A 148 -8.39 10.35 3.90
CA VAL A 148 -7.84 9.16 4.54
C VAL A 148 -6.51 8.82 3.88
N LEU A 149 -5.45 8.79 4.68
CA LEU A 149 -4.19 8.15 4.29
C LEU A 149 -4.19 6.74 4.88
N VAL A 150 -4.14 5.71 4.03
CA VAL A 150 -3.92 4.32 4.44
C VAL A 150 -2.46 3.99 4.21
N ASP A 151 -1.66 3.96 5.29
CA ASP A 151 -0.22 3.68 5.21
C ASP A 151 0.07 2.19 5.39
N GLU A 152 1.04 1.69 4.62
CA GLU A 152 1.44 0.29 4.51
C GLU A 152 0.27 -0.68 4.26
N LEU A 153 -0.51 -0.46 3.19
CA LEU A 153 -1.67 -1.29 2.83
C LEU A 153 -1.33 -2.80 2.80
N HIS A 154 -0.13 -3.19 2.37
CA HIS A 154 0.30 -4.60 2.34
C HIS A 154 0.18 -5.33 3.69
N LEU A 155 0.38 -4.61 4.80
CA LEU A 155 0.25 -5.19 6.15
C LEU A 155 -1.21 -5.47 6.53
N PHE A 156 -2.17 -4.74 5.96
CA PHE A 156 -3.60 -5.02 6.15
C PHE A 156 -4.05 -6.29 5.45
N GLY A 157 -3.32 -6.76 4.43
CA GLY A 157 -3.68 -7.94 3.64
C GLY A 157 -3.80 -9.24 4.45
N LYS A 158 -3.14 -9.31 5.61
CA LYS A 158 -3.20 -10.46 6.53
C LYS A 158 -4.38 -10.40 7.51
N ASN A 159 -5.05 -9.26 7.62
CA ASN A 159 -6.15 -9.07 8.56
C ASN A 159 -7.49 -9.35 7.87
N PRO A 160 -8.25 -10.39 8.27
CA PRO A 160 -9.53 -10.73 7.64
C PRO A 160 -10.60 -9.65 7.80
N HIS A 161 -10.44 -8.74 8.76
CA HIS A 161 -11.37 -7.63 9.03
C HIS A 161 -10.97 -6.33 8.34
N ALA A 162 -9.82 -6.29 7.64
CA ALA A 162 -9.33 -5.07 7.02
C ALA A 162 -10.30 -4.50 5.98
N ALA A 163 -11.02 -5.33 5.24
CA ALA A 163 -11.96 -4.86 4.22
C ALA A 163 -13.08 -4.01 4.82
N ASN A 164 -13.70 -4.48 5.90
CA ASN A 164 -14.75 -3.74 6.61
C ASN A 164 -14.20 -2.47 7.25
N MET A 165 -13.02 -2.57 7.86
CA MET A 165 -12.34 -1.43 8.47
C MET A 165 -12.03 -0.32 7.46
N LEU A 166 -11.46 -0.66 6.30
CA LEU A 166 -11.18 0.30 5.24
C LEU A 166 -12.46 0.92 4.69
N ARG A 167 -13.53 0.12 4.53
CA ARG A 167 -14.85 0.62 4.11
C ARG A 167 -15.42 1.63 5.10
N GLU A 168 -15.31 1.37 6.40
CA GLU A 168 -15.77 2.30 7.43
C GLU A 168 -14.93 3.58 7.47
N ALA A 169 -13.60 3.45 7.44
CA ALA A 169 -12.68 4.58 7.44
C ALA A 169 -12.92 5.54 6.26
N THR A 170 -13.23 4.97 5.09
CA THR A 170 -13.42 5.70 3.83
C THR A 170 -14.88 6.06 3.55
N GLY A 171 -15.84 5.58 4.34
CA GLY A 171 -17.28 5.84 4.15
C GLY A 171 -17.64 7.33 4.24
N GLY A 172 -16.79 8.14 4.86
CA GLY A 172 -16.95 9.60 4.91
C GLY A 172 -16.99 10.27 3.53
N LEU A 173 -16.39 9.65 2.50
CA LEU A 173 -16.38 10.16 1.12
C LEU A 173 -17.78 10.27 0.51
N ALA A 174 -18.73 9.41 0.92
CA ALA A 174 -20.10 9.42 0.40
C ALA A 174 -20.86 10.74 0.63
N SER A 175 -20.37 11.60 1.53
CA SER A 175 -20.97 12.90 1.86
C SER A 175 -19.98 14.07 1.74
N ARG A 176 -18.79 13.80 1.18
CA ARG A 176 -17.67 14.74 1.08
C ARG A 176 -17.09 14.67 -0.33
N PRO A 177 -17.73 15.36 -1.30
CA PRO A 177 -17.29 15.32 -2.69
C PRO A 177 -15.87 15.86 -2.89
N GLU A 178 -15.35 16.66 -1.95
CA GLU A 178 -13.98 17.16 -1.92
C GLU A 178 -12.95 16.18 -1.32
N GLY A 179 -13.43 15.09 -0.72
CA GLY A 179 -12.62 14.12 0.00
C GLY A 179 -11.94 13.11 -0.91
N PHE A 180 -10.86 12.50 -0.43
CA PHE A 180 -10.14 11.45 -1.16
C PHE A 180 -9.38 10.50 -0.24
N VAL A 181 -8.91 9.37 -0.79
CA VAL A 181 -8.13 8.35 -0.10
C VAL A 181 -6.79 8.18 -0.81
N ILE A 182 -5.72 8.11 -0.04
CA ILE A 182 -4.40 7.69 -0.52
C ILE A 182 -4.10 6.33 0.10
N TYR A 183 -3.99 5.30 -0.74
CA TYR A 183 -3.44 4.00 -0.39
C TYR A 183 -1.94 4.02 -0.68
N LEU A 184 -1.14 3.94 0.37
CA LEU A 184 0.30 4.05 0.32
C LEU A 184 0.91 2.71 0.72
N THR A 185 1.76 2.11 -0.13
CA THR A 185 2.33 0.80 0.19
C THR A 185 3.65 0.52 -0.53
N THR A 186 4.34 -0.48 -0.02
CA THR A 186 5.43 -1.20 -0.69
C THR A 186 4.95 -2.62 -1.01
N GLN A 187 5.69 -3.39 -1.80
CA GLN A 187 5.44 -4.82 -1.94
C GLN A 187 5.59 -5.56 -0.61
N SER A 188 4.86 -6.66 -0.50
CA SER A 188 4.92 -7.56 0.64
C SER A 188 6.13 -8.50 0.54
N ASP A 189 6.66 -8.93 1.67
CA ASP A 189 7.67 -10.00 1.77
C ASP A 189 7.07 -11.40 1.57
N GLN A 190 5.75 -11.48 1.39
CA GLN A 190 4.96 -12.66 1.14
C GLN A 190 4.00 -12.41 -0.04
N PRO A 191 3.46 -13.46 -0.68
CA PRO A 191 2.43 -13.29 -1.71
C PRO A 191 1.32 -12.33 -1.27
N PRO A 192 0.94 -11.35 -2.10
CA PRO A 192 -0.14 -10.43 -1.78
C PRO A 192 -1.42 -11.18 -1.36
N ALA A 193 -2.07 -10.72 -0.30
CA ALA A 193 -3.27 -11.32 0.25
C ALA A 193 -4.32 -10.27 0.62
N GLY A 194 -5.57 -10.73 0.77
CA GLY A 194 -6.71 -9.91 1.21
C GLY A 194 -6.83 -8.58 0.46
N VAL A 195 -7.13 -7.52 1.22
CA VAL A 195 -7.35 -6.17 0.69
C VAL A 195 -6.16 -5.63 -0.11
N PHE A 196 -4.93 -6.06 0.20
CA PHE A 196 -3.76 -5.63 -0.55
C PHE A 196 -3.73 -6.26 -1.95
N ARG A 197 -3.97 -7.56 -2.05
CA ARG A 197 -4.06 -8.25 -3.35
C ARG A 197 -5.17 -7.67 -4.21
N GLU A 198 -6.35 -7.50 -3.62
CA GLU A 198 -7.52 -6.94 -4.31
C GLU A 198 -7.22 -5.55 -4.88
N LYS A 199 -6.69 -4.63 -4.06
CA LYS A 199 -6.36 -3.29 -4.54
C LYS A 199 -5.19 -3.25 -5.52
N LEU A 200 -4.17 -4.09 -5.36
CA LEU A 200 -3.07 -4.19 -6.33
C LEU A 200 -3.57 -4.66 -7.70
N GLN A 201 -4.42 -5.69 -7.74
CA GLN A 201 -5.02 -6.19 -8.97
C GLN A 201 -5.93 -5.16 -9.61
N TYR A 202 -6.76 -4.46 -8.82
CA TYR A 202 -7.60 -3.38 -9.31
C TYR A 202 -6.77 -2.25 -9.92
N ALA A 203 -5.73 -1.80 -9.21
CA ALA A 203 -4.85 -0.73 -9.68
C ALA A 203 -4.14 -1.07 -10.99
N ARG A 204 -3.67 -2.32 -11.15
CA ARG A 204 -3.12 -2.81 -12.42
C ARG A 204 -4.20 -2.86 -13.51
N GLY A 205 -5.41 -3.31 -13.19
CA GLY A 205 -6.53 -3.33 -14.15
C GLY A 205 -6.91 -1.94 -14.67
N VAL A 206 -6.91 -0.93 -13.79
CA VAL A 206 -7.14 0.47 -14.18
C VAL A 206 -6.00 0.98 -15.06
N ARG A 207 -4.74 0.75 -14.67
CA ARG A 207 -3.56 1.13 -15.47
C ARG A 207 -3.59 0.49 -16.86
N ASP A 208 -3.95 -0.78 -16.94
CA ASP A 208 -3.95 -1.58 -18.18
C ASP A 208 -5.22 -1.35 -19.02
N GLY A 209 -6.18 -0.54 -18.53
CA GLY A 209 -7.42 -0.20 -19.23
C GLY A 209 -8.46 -1.33 -19.27
N THR A 210 -8.24 -2.43 -18.53
CA THR A 210 -9.23 -3.51 -18.39
C THR A 210 -10.34 -3.15 -17.42
N ILE A 211 -10.09 -2.18 -16.53
CA ILE A 211 -11.07 -1.54 -15.67
C ILE A 211 -11.11 -0.05 -16.03
N VAL A 212 -12.29 0.47 -16.36
CA VAL A 212 -12.47 1.91 -16.64
C VAL A 212 -13.03 2.57 -15.38
N ASP A 213 -12.14 3.21 -14.62
CA ASP A 213 -12.51 4.00 -13.45
C ASP A 213 -11.74 5.34 -13.45
N PRO A 214 -12.37 6.44 -13.92
CA PRO A 214 -11.72 7.74 -13.97
C PRO A 214 -11.48 8.34 -12.57
N ASN A 215 -12.10 7.81 -11.52
CA ASN A 215 -11.97 8.32 -10.15
C ASN A 215 -10.79 7.68 -9.38
N PHE A 216 -10.04 6.77 -10.00
CA PHE A 216 -8.94 6.03 -9.39
C PHE A 216 -7.62 6.26 -10.15
N LEU A 217 -6.58 6.72 -9.45
CA LEU A 217 -5.24 6.92 -10.02
C LEU A 217 -4.24 5.89 -9.47
N PRO A 218 -3.82 4.91 -10.28
CA PRO A 218 -2.73 4.00 -9.95
C PRO A 218 -1.37 4.65 -10.28
N VAL A 219 -0.51 4.79 -9.28
CA VAL A 219 0.91 5.13 -9.42
C VAL A 219 1.72 3.93 -8.95
N ILE A 220 2.17 3.11 -9.90
CA ILE A 220 2.77 1.80 -9.62
C ILE A 220 4.20 1.78 -10.13
N TYR A 221 5.16 1.80 -9.22
CA TYR A 221 6.58 1.62 -9.51
C TYR A 221 6.93 0.14 -9.46
N GLU A 222 6.69 -0.58 -10.56
CA GLU A 222 6.98 -2.00 -10.69
C GLU A 222 7.68 -2.34 -12.00
N PHE A 223 8.36 -3.49 -12.03
CA PHE A 223 9.03 -3.94 -13.24
C PHE A 223 8.02 -4.37 -14.32
N PRO A 224 8.26 -4.00 -15.59
CA PRO A 224 7.57 -4.61 -16.72
C PRO A 224 7.72 -6.13 -16.73
N LYS A 225 6.67 -6.83 -17.16
CA LYS A 225 6.63 -8.30 -17.20
C LYS A 225 7.83 -8.93 -17.91
N LYS A 226 8.26 -8.34 -19.04
CA LYS A 226 9.40 -8.83 -19.82
C LYS A 226 10.73 -8.79 -19.05
N ILE A 227 10.91 -7.80 -18.17
CA ILE A 227 12.11 -7.68 -17.32
C ILE A 227 12.09 -8.73 -16.21
N LEU A 228 10.91 -9.05 -15.67
CA LEU A 228 10.75 -10.12 -14.69
C LEU A 228 10.99 -11.51 -15.31
N GLU A 229 10.41 -11.77 -16.48
CA GLU A 229 10.57 -13.05 -17.21
C GLU A 229 12.02 -13.32 -17.63
N ALA A 230 12.80 -12.27 -17.89
CA ALA A 230 14.22 -12.36 -18.23
C ALA A 230 15.16 -12.37 -17.02
N ASP A 231 14.62 -12.28 -15.79
CA ASP A 231 15.39 -12.11 -14.54
C ASP A 231 16.26 -10.83 -14.51
N ASP A 232 16.01 -9.91 -15.43
CA ASP A 232 16.77 -8.66 -15.61
C ASP A 232 16.56 -7.67 -14.45
N HIS A 233 15.51 -7.86 -13.65
CA HIS A 233 15.26 -7.09 -12.43
C HIS A 233 16.36 -7.27 -11.37
N ARG A 234 17.17 -8.35 -11.45
CA ARG A 234 18.35 -8.55 -10.59
C ARG A 234 19.55 -7.71 -11.01
N LYS A 235 19.58 -7.22 -12.25
CA LYS A 235 20.67 -6.37 -12.76
C LYS A 235 20.54 -4.98 -12.17
N SER A 236 21.62 -4.48 -11.56
CA SER A 236 21.62 -3.19 -10.85
C SER A 236 21.25 -2.01 -11.75
N GLU A 237 21.57 -2.09 -13.04
CA GLU A 237 21.19 -1.09 -14.05
C GLU A 237 19.68 -0.86 -14.15
N ASN A 238 18.85 -1.81 -13.71
CA ASN A 238 17.39 -1.70 -13.73
C ASN A 238 16.78 -1.24 -12.40
N PHE A 239 17.57 -1.03 -11.34
CA PHE A 239 17.04 -0.71 -10.01
C PHE A 239 16.30 0.63 -9.95
N TYR A 240 16.58 1.56 -10.88
CA TYR A 240 15.90 2.85 -10.98
C TYR A 240 14.40 2.70 -11.28
N ILE A 241 13.96 1.60 -11.93
CA ILE A 241 12.58 1.41 -12.39
C ILE A 241 11.58 1.51 -11.24
N THR A 242 11.94 0.96 -10.09
CA THR A 242 11.07 0.98 -8.89
C THR A 242 11.51 1.97 -7.82
N ASN A 243 12.60 2.71 -8.09
CA ASN A 243 13.21 3.67 -7.18
C ASN A 243 13.29 5.06 -7.83
N PRO A 244 12.16 5.75 -8.01
CA PRO A 244 12.13 7.07 -8.65
C PRO A 244 12.83 8.17 -7.84
N ASN A 245 13.19 7.90 -6.57
CA ASN A 245 13.97 8.80 -5.72
C ASN A 245 15.47 8.44 -5.68
N MET A 246 15.95 7.65 -6.64
CA MET A 246 17.38 7.35 -6.80
C MET A 246 18.19 8.61 -7.07
N GLY A 247 19.32 8.75 -6.37
CA GLY A 247 20.13 9.98 -6.39
C GLY A 247 19.67 11.05 -5.38
N TYR A 248 18.50 10.86 -4.75
CA TYR A 248 18.01 11.68 -3.64
C TYR A 248 18.09 10.88 -2.34
N SER A 249 16.97 10.33 -1.85
CA SER A 249 16.95 9.52 -0.62
C SER A 249 17.35 8.05 -0.84
N VAL A 250 17.44 7.60 -2.09
CA VAL A 250 17.86 6.24 -2.45
C VAL A 250 19.27 6.27 -3.04
N SER A 251 20.20 5.58 -2.38
CA SER A 251 21.58 5.44 -2.83
C SER A 251 21.77 4.18 -3.65
N GLU A 252 22.19 4.33 -4.91
CA GLU A 252 22.51 3.21 -5.80
C GLU A 252 23.61 2.32 -5.21
N LYS A 253 24.68 2.93 -4.67
CA LYS A 253 25.77 2.21 -4.00
C LYS A 253 25.28 1.35 -2.83
N PHE A 254 24.28 1.86 -2.09
CA PHE A 254 23.66 1.09 -1.02
C PHE A 254 22.89 -0.11 -1.58
N LEU A 255 22.05 0.08 -2.60
CA LEU A 255 21.28 -1.01 -3.21
C LEU A 255 22.19 -2.11 -3.77
N ILE A 256 23.24 -1.76 -4.51
CA ILE A 256 24.20 -2.73 -5.06
C ILE A 256 24.87 -3.53 -3.94
N ARG A 257 25.29 -2.84 -2.87
CA ARG A 257 25.94 -3.50 -1.73
C ARG A 257 24.99 -4.43 -0.99
N GLU A 258 23.75 -4.03 -0.76
CA GLU A 258 22.78 -4.87 -0.05
C GLU A 258 22.31 -6.05 -0.90
N MET A 259 22.16 -5.89 -2.22
CA MET A 259 21.93 -7.01 -3.14
C MET A 259 23.04 -8.04 -3.03
N LYS A 260 24.31 -7.61 -3.11
CA LYS A 260 25.46 -8.53 -3.00
C LYS A 260 25.48 -9.29 -1.66
N LYS A 261 25.19 -8.61 -0.55
CA LYS A 261 25.08 -9.27 0.77
C LYS A 261 23.95 -10.30 0.80
N ALA A 262 22.81 -9.96 0.20
CA ALA A 262 21.67 -10.86 0.11
C ALA A 262 22.01 -12.11 -0.72
N GLU A 263 22.71 -11.94 -1.84
CA GLU A 263 23.22 -13.05 -2.66
C GLU A 263 24.19 -13.95 -1.88
N GLU A 264 25.09 -13.37 -1.08
CA GLU A 264 26.00 -14.13 -0.20
C GLU A 264 25.24 -14.89 0.90
N ALA A 265 24.14 -14.34 1.41
CA ALA A 265 23.33 -14.93 2.47
C ALA A 265 22.32 -16.00 1.97
N GLY A 266 21.95 -15.94 0.69
CA GLY A 266 21.10 -16.92 0.03
C GLY A 266 19.74 -16.38 -0.43
N GLU A 267 19.00 -17.21 -1.17
CA GLU A 267 17.82 -16.77 -1.94
C GLU A 267 16.71 -16.16 -1.07
N ALA A 268 16.53 -16.61 0.17
CA ALA A 268 15.55 -16.02 1.08
C ALA A 268 15.83 -14.53 1.36
N GLU A 269 17.10 -14.16 1.54
CA GLU A 269 17.51 -12.76 1.71
C GLU A 269 17.41 -11.98 0.41
N VAL A 270 17.70 -12.62 -0.73
CA VAL A 270 17.52 -12.01 -2.06
C VAL A 270 16.05 -11.65 -2.29
N LEU A 271 15.11 -12.55 -2.01
CA LEU A 271 13.67 -12.28 -2.08
C LEU A 271 13.25 -11.16 -1.12
N GLY A 272 13.81 -11.16 0.10
CA GLY A 272 13.59 -10.10 1.08
C GLY A 272 14.07 -8.74 0.60
N PHE A 273 15.24 -8.68 -0.06
CA PHE A 273 15.77 -7.47 -0.68
C PHE A 273 14.91 -7.03 -1.87
N MET A 274 14.60 -7.95 -2.79
CA MET A 274 13.85 -7.65 -4.02
C MET A 274 12.44 -7.12 -3.73
N SER A 275 11.73 -7.71 -2.76
CA SER A 275 10.41 -7.20 -2.35
C SER A 275 10.49 -5.80 -1.73
N LYS A 276 11.45 -5.58 -0.80
CA LYS A 276 11.54 -4.33 -0.04
C LYS A 276 12.13 -3.18 -0.84
N HIS A 277 13.21 -3.43 -1.59
CA HIS A 277 14.02 -2.39 -2.23
C HIS A 277 13.82 -2.31 -3.74
N LEU A 278 13.34 -3.37 -4.37
CA LEU A 278 13.05 -3.38 -5.80
C LEU A 278 11.55 -3.54 -6.11
N ASN A 279 10.70 -3.64 -5.09
CA ASN A 279 9.25 -3.76 -5.23
C ASN A 279 8.82 -4.92 -6.15
N VAL A 280 9.59 -6.02 -6.12
CA VAL A 280 9.25 -7.26 -6.82
C VAL A 280 8.18 -7.99 -6.03
N GLU A 281 7.09 -8.35 -6.70
CA GLU A 281 6.03 -9.15 -6.09
C GLU A 281 6.52 -10.59 -5.85
N ILE A 282 6.45 -11.04 -4.60
CA ILE A 282 6.79 -12.42 -4.26
C ILE A 282 5.65 -13.34 -4.66
N GLY A 283 5.76 -13.99 -5.80
CA GLY A 283 4.82 -15.03 -6.23
C GLY A 283 5.02 -16.36 -5.49
N LEU A 284 4.03 -17.25 -5.58
CA LEU A 284 4.17 -18.65 -5.15
C LEU A 284 5.33 -19.36 -5.88
N ALA A 285 5.60 -18.96 -7.14
CA ALA A 285 6.68 -19.48 -7.97
C ALA A 285 8.08 -19.01 -7.55
N LEU A 286 8.19 -17.89 -6.81
CA LEU A 286 9.47 -17.27 -6.43
C LEU A 286 10.01 -17.74 -5.07
N ARG A 287 9.31 -18.62 -4.34
CA ARG A 287 9.85 -19.19 -3.08
C ARG A 287 10.86 -20.30 -3.37
N SER A 288 11.97 -20.30 -2.63
CA SER A 288 12.95 -21.40 -2.58
C SER A 288 12.35 -22.74 -2.10
N ASP A 289 11.17 -22.70 -1.46
CA ASP A 289 10.36 -23.86 -1.06
C ASP A 289 9.15 -24.07 -1.98
N ARG A 290 9.32 -23.84 -3.29
CA ARG A 290 8.27 -24.12 -4.28
C ARG A 290 7.89 -25.60 -4.24
N TRP A 291 6.65 -25.89 -3.84
CA TRP A 291 6.03 -27.18 -4.14
C TRP A 291 5.70 -27.21 -5.63
N ALA A 292 6.46 -27.98 -6.41
CA ALA A 292 6.25 -28.09 -7.85
C ALA A 292 4.81 -28.49 -8.23
N GLY A 293 4.08 -29.16 -7.33
CA GLY A 293 2.66 -29.49 -7.50
C GLY A 293 1.71 -28.29 -7.52
N ALA A 294 2.13 -27.09 -7.08
CA ALA A 294 1.28 -25.91 -7.05
C ALA A 294 0.88 -25.43 -8.46
N ASP A 295 1.79 -25.54 -9.44
CA ASP A 295 1.54 -25.14 -10.83
C ASP A 295 0.46 -26.06 -11.45
N TYR A 296 0.61 -27.37 -11.26
CA TYR A 296 -0.34 -28.37 -11.73
C TYR A 296 -1.68 -28.32 -10.99
N TYR A 297 -1.67 -28.03 -9.68
CA TYR A 297 -2.87 -27.91 -8.87
C TYR A 297 -3.77 -26.77 -9.35
N LEU A 298 -3.18 -25.59 -9.62
CA LEU A 298 -3.92 -24.43 -10.10
C LEU A 298 -4.47 -24.67 -11.51
N GLU A 299 -3.65 -25.20 -12.41
CA GLU A 299 -4.07 -25.54 -13.78
C GLU A 299 -5.22 -26.57 -13.79
N LEU A 300 -5.10 -27.65 -13.02
CA LEU A 300 -6.14 -28.68 -12.93
C LEU A 300 -7.44 -28.12 -12.36
N ARG A 301 -7.36 -27.34 -11.27
CA ARG A 301 -8.54 -26.71 -10.67
C ARG A 301 -9.23 -25.77 -11.66
N ASP A 302 -8.46 -24.98 -12.39
CA ASP A 302 -9.00 -23.99 -13.33
C ASP A 302 -9.55 -24.64 -14.62
N SER A 303 -9.11 -25.87 -14.94
CA SER A 303 -9.71 -26.69 -16.00
C SER A 303 -11.04 -27.35 -15.62
N CYS A 304 -11.35 -27.44 -14.32
CA CYS A 304 -12.60 -28.03 -13.85
C CYS A 304 -13.81 -27.13 -14.15
N ASN A 305 -14.97 -27.74 -14.42
CA ASN A 305 -16.22 -26.99 -14.54
C ASN A 305 -16.56 -26.33 -13.17
N PRO A 306 -16.66 -25.00 -13.09
CA PRO A 306 -16.92 -24.29 -11.84
C PRO A 306 -18.22 -24.71 -11.15
N ASN A 307 -19.24 -25.11 -11.92
CA ASN A 307 -20.53 -25.55 -11.40
C ASN A 307 -20.48 -26.93 -10.74
N HIS A 308 -19.40 -27.69 -10.95
CA HIS A 308 -19.20 -29.03 -10.38
C HIS A 308 -18.06 -29.08 -9.35
N LEU A 309 -17.34 -27.98 -9.15
CA LEU A 309 -16.25 -27.91 -8.18
C LEU A 309 -16.81 -27.69 -6.77
N VAL A 310 -16.96 -28.78 -6.03
CA VAL A 310 -17.49 -28.77 -4.64
C VAL A 310 -16.41 -28.41 -3.62
N ALA A 311 -15.19 -28.90 -3.82
CA ALA A 311 -14.00 -28.62 -3.01
C ALA A 311 -12.75 -29.00 -3.83
N SER A 312 -11.57 -28.55 -3.39
CA SER A 312 -10.30 -29.00 -3.96
C SER A 312 -9.24 -29.12 -2.86
N GLY A 313 -8.29 -30.04 -3.05
CA GLY A 313 -7.21 -30.29 -2.10
C GLY A 313 -6.14 -31.17 -2.72
N TRP A 314 -5.07 -31.41 -1.97
CA TRP A 314 -3.95 -32.24 -2.39
C TRP A 314 -3.54 -33.20 -1.27
N ILE A 315 -2.98 -34.34 -1.64
CA ILE A 315 -2.40 -35.33 -0.71
C ILE A 315 -0.91 -35.39 -1.03
N ALA A 316 -0.06 -35.05 -0.06
CA ALA A 316 1.37 -35.34 -0.18
C ALA A 316 1.63 -36.79 0.21
N VAL A 317 2.26 -37.53 -0.69
CA VAL A 317 2.69 -38.91 -0.43
C VAL A 317 4.22 -38.93 -0.37
N PRO A 318 4.83 -38.93 0.83
CA PRO A 318 6.27 -38.72 0.99
C PRO A 318 7.11 -40.00 0.80
N ALA A 319 6.53 -41.09 0.29
CA ALA A 319 7.19 -42.40 0.13
C ALA A 319 6.90 -42.99 -1.26
N GLU A 320 7.59 -44.07 -1.65
CA GLU A 320 7.38 -44.79 -2.94
C GLU A 320 5.98 -45.42 -3.11
N VAL A 321 5.07 -45.20 -2.17
CA VAL A 321 3.70 -45.67 -2.24
C VAL A 321 2.90 -44.75 -3.16
N THR A 322 2.24 -45.31 -4.17
CA THR A 322 1.27 -44.58 -4.99
C THR A 322 -0.14 -44.81 -4.48
N LEU A 323 -1.01 -43.79 -4.57
CA LEU A 323 -2.44 -43.95 -4.32
C LEU A 323 -3.18 -43.98 -5.65
N ASP A 324 -4.09 -44.94 -5.82
CA ASP A 324 -5.09 -44.87 -6.88
C ASP A 324 -6.23 -43.88 -6.50
N GLU A 325 -7.08 -43.56 -7.46
CA GLU A 325 -8.17 -42.59 -7.27
C GLU A 325 -9.14 -43.01 -6.15
N ALA A 326 -9.45 -44.31 -6.04
CA ALA A 326 -10.35 -44.82 -5.01
C ALA A 326 -9.74 -44.73 -3.60
N GLN A 327 -8.43 -44.93 -3.48
CA GLN A 327 -7.69 -44.76 -2.23
C GLN A 327 -7.59 -43.28 -1.84
N ALA A 328 -7.28 -42.40 -2.80
CA ALA A 328 -7.26 -40.95 -2.56
C ALA A 328 -8.64 -40.43 -2.12
N ALA A 329 -9.72 -40.89 -2.76
CA ALA A 329 -11.08 -40.51 -2.37
C ALA A 329 -11.43 -40.90 -0.93
N LYS A 330 -10.96 -42.07 -0.46
CA LYS A 330 -11.13 -42.51 0.94
C LYS A 330 -10.38 -41.61 1.93
N VAL A 331 -9.18 -41.14 1.58
CA VAL A 331 -8.42 -40.19 2.42
C VAL A 331 -9.17 -38.87 2.55
N PHE A 332 -9.67 -38.31 1.45
CA PHE A 332 -10.48 -37.10 1.48
C PHE A 332 -11.78 -37.29 2.25
N TYR A 333 -12.43 -38.45 2.12
CA TYR A 333 -13.63 -38.77 2.90
C TYR A 333 -13.35 -38.84 4.40
N ALA A 334 -12.27 -39.54 4.81
CA ALA A 334 -11.86 -39.64 6.21
C ALA A 334 -11.47 -38.28 6.81
N ALA A 335 -10.92 -37.38 5.98
CA ALA A 335 -10.61 -35.99 6.36
C ALA A 335 -11.85 -35.07 6.37
N GLY A 336 -13.04 -35.59 6.08
CA GLY A 336 -14.30 -34.83 6.10
C GLY A 336 -14.50 -33.90 4.90
N ALA A 337 -13.73 -34.06 3.81
CA ALA A 337 -13.73 -33.15 2.67
C ALA A 337 -15.09 -33.07 1.92
N TRP A 338 -15.95 -34.08 2.07
CA TRP A 338 -17.21 -34.21 1.34
C TRP A 338 -18.46 -33.87 2.16
N HIS A 339 -18.31 -33.39 3.41
CA HIS A 339 -19.45 -32.98 4.22
C HIS A 339 -19.97 -31.59 3.80
N GLN A 340 -20.82 -31.54 2.78
CA GLN A 340 -21.61 -30.34 2.52
C GLN A 340 -22.72 -30.21 3.57
N VAL A 341 -22.65 -29.16 4.38
CA VAL A 341 -23.81 -28.71 5.18
C VAL A 341 -24.74 -27.99 4.21
N LYS A 342 -25.93 -28.55 3.94
CA LYS A 342 -27.00 -27.80 3.28
C LYS A 342 -27.30 -26.57 4.12
N VAL A 343 -27.07 -25.38 3.57
CA VAL A 343 -27.65 -24.15 4.11
C VAL A 343 -29.17 -24.30 3.95
N ALA A 344 -29.90 -24.33 5.07
CA ALA A 344 -31.36 -24.33 5.04
C ALA A 344 -31.84 -23.06 4.32
N ALA A 345 -32.78 -23.23 3.40
CA ALA A 345 -33.34 -22.19 2.55
C ALA A 345 -34.13 -21.13 3.35
#